data_AF-A0A011N1H4-F1
#
_entry.id   AF-A0A011N1H4-F1
#
_cell.length_a   1.000
_cell.length_b   1.000
_cell.length_c   1.000
_cell.angle_alpha   90.00
_cell.angle_beta   90.00
_cell.angle_gamma   90.00
#
_symmetry.space_group_name_H-M   'P 1'
#
loop_
_entity.id
_entity.type
_entity.pdbx_description
1 polymer ?
#
loop_
_entity_poly.entity_id
_entity_poly.type
_entity_poly.pdbx_seq_one_letter_code
_entity_poly.pdbx_strand_id
1 'polypeptide(L)' 'MKRLLVRRFGTLPDAVLVRLTSATVDQLEEWAIRVLDAESLDAVFEQRPQ' A
#
# COMPACT_ATOMS: atom_id res chain seq x y z
N MET A 1 3.18 -6.36 4.19
CA MET A 1 2.77 -5.49 3.07
C MET A 1 3.79 -5.36 1.92
N LYS A 2 5.05 -4.94 2.16
CA LYS A 2 6.06 -4.70 1.10
C LYS A 2 6.13 -5.77 -0.02
N ARG A 3 6.19 -7.05 0.35
CA ARG A 3 6.23 -8.17 -0.63
C ARG A 3 5.00 -8.25 -1.54
N LEU A 4 3.81 -7.93 -1.04
CA LEU A 4 2.57 -7.95 -1.83
C LEU A 4 2.60 -6.84 -2.89
N LEU A 5 2.99 -5.65 -2.48
CA LEU A 5 3.15 -4.50 -3.38
C LEU A 5 4.20 -4.78 -4.45
N VAL A 6 5.35 -5.36 -4.07
CA VAL A 6 6.39 -5.73 -5.05
C VAL A 6 5.88 -6.76 -6.06
N ARG A 7 5.07 -7.72 -5.61
CA ARG A 7 4.52 -8.76 -6.49
C ARG A 7 3.45 -8.22 -7.44
N ARG A 8 2.64 -7.25 -7.00
CA ARG A 8 1.54 -6.66 -7.79
C ARG A 8 2.01 -5.55 -8.72
N PHE A 9 2.89 -4.68 -8.23
CA PHE A 9 3.30 -3.43 -8.90
C PHE A 9 4.78 -3.39 -9.28
N GLY A 10 5.59 -4.37 -8.88
CA GLY A 10 7.03 -4.41 -9.19
C GLY A 10 7.86 -3.54 -8.26
N THR A 11 8.82 -2.79 -8.81
CA THR A 11 9.72 -1.96 -8.00
C THR A 11 8.94 -0.86 -7.30
N LEU A 12 9.06 -0.81 -5.97
CA LEU A 12 8.38 0.23 -5.18
C LEU A 12 9.24 1.49 -5.11
N PRO A 13 8.65 2.68 -5.31
CA PRO A 13 9.35 3.94 -5.09
C PRO A 13 9.61 4.18 -3.60
N ASP A 14 10.61 5.00 -3.31
CA ASP A 14 11.06 5.28 -1.93
C ASP A 14 9.93 5.86 -1.07
N ALA A 15 9.07 6.71 -1.65
CA ALA A 15 7.89 7.26 -0.99
C ALA A 15 6.95 6.18 -0.42
N VAL A 16 6.80 5.04 -1.12
CA VAL A 16 6.00 3.92 -0.63
C VAL A 16 6.69 3.22 0.53
N LEU A 17 8.02 3.11 0.51
CA LEU A 17 8.77 2.52 1.61
C LEU A 17 8.65 3.36 2.88
N VAL A 18 8.77 4.68 2.76
CA VAL A 18 8.57 5.63 3.87
C VAL A 18 7.16 5.49 4.44
N ARG A 19 6.15 5.42 3.56
CA ARG A 19 4.75 5.27 3.99
C ARG A 19 4.50 3.95 4.71
N LEU A 20 5.10 2.85 4.23
CA LEU A 20 5.04 1.55 4.91
C LEU A 20 5.68 1.57 6.29
N THR A 21 6.77 2.32 6.49
CA THR A 21 7.44 2.42 7.79
C THR A 21 6.69 3.30 8.79
N SER A 22 5.93 4.29 8.32
CA SER A 22 5.13 5.17 9.17
C SER A 22 3.68 4.70 9.36
N ALA A 23 3.26 3.66 8.63
CA ALA A 23 1.92 3.11 8.71
C ALA A 23 1.66 2.38 10.03
N THR A 24 0.43 2.47 10.52
CA THR A 24 -0.05 1.64 11.62
C THR A 24 -0.40 0.24 11.11
N VAL A 25 -0.50 -0.73 12.03
CA VAL A 25 -0.90 -2.11 11.70
C VAL A 25 -2.25 -2.12 10.97
N ASP A 26 -3.22 -1.34 11.45
CA ASP A 26 -4.56 -1.21 10.85
C ASP A 26 -4.50 -0.73 9.39
N GLN A 27 -3.68 0.30 9.10
CA GLN A 27 -3.46 0.77 7.73
C GLN A 27 -2.81 -0.31 6.85
N LEU A 28 -1.85 -1.07 7.38
CA LEU A 28 -1.20 -2.14 6.64
C LEU A 28 -2.17 -3.29 6.30
N GLU A 29 -3.11 -3.61 7.20
CA GLU A 29 -4.16 -4.60 6.95
C GLU A 29 -5.15 -4.11 5.91
N GLU A 30 -5.60 -2.86 6.00
CA GLU A 30 -6.49 -2.26 5.01
C GLU A 30 -5.85 -2.25 3.61
N TRP A 31 -4.58 -1.84 3.51
CA TRP A 31 -3.86 -1.87 2.24
C TRP A 31 -3.70 -3.29 1.71
N ALA A 32 -3.51 -4.29 2.57
CA ALA A 32 -3.37 -5.70 2.16
C ALA A 32 -4.65 -6.27 1.54
N ILE A 33 -5.83 -5.73 1.89
CA ILE A 33 -7.09 -6.06 1.23
C ILE A 33 -7.20 -5.27 -0.08
N ARG A 34 -6.93 -3.96 -0.04
CA ARG A 34 -7.04 -3.08 -1.21
C ARG A 34 -6.10 -3.46 -2.35
N VAL A 35 -4.90 -3.94 -2.07
CA VAL A 35 -3.92 -4.37 -3.10
C VAL A 35 -4.44 -5.49 -4.01
N LEU A 36 -5.45 -6.24 -3.57
CA LEU A 36 -6.07 -7.29 -4.37
C LEU A 36 -6.86 -6.70 -5.54
N ASP A 37 -7.59 -5.61 -5.30
CA ASP A 37 -8.50 -4.98 -6.25
C ASP A 37 -7.88 -3.75 -6.94
N ALA A 38 -6.98 -3.05 -6.25
CA ALA A 38 -6.38 -1.82 -6.73
C ALA A 38 -5.57 -1.98 -8.02
N GLU A 39 -5.85 -1.11 -8.99
CA GLU A 39 -5.14 -1.04 -10.27
C GLU A 39 -3.83 -0.25 -10.19
N SER A 40 -3.58 0.45 -9.09
CA SER A 40 -2.40 1.30 -8.90
C SER A 40 -2.01 1.43 -7.44
N LEU A 41 -0.75 1.78 -7.19
CA LEU A 41 -0.26 2.08 -5.83
C LEU A 41 -1.10 3.18 -5.17
N ASP A 42 -1.48 4.21 -5.92
CA ASP A 42 -2.28 5.32 -5.41
C ASP A 42 -3.63 4.84 -4.86
N ALA A 43 -4.33 3.96 -5.59
CA ALA A 43 -5.59 3.35 -5.14
C ALA A 43 -5.43 2.47 -3.87
N VAL A 44 -4.26 1.87 -3.66
CA VAL A 44 -3.98 1.15 -2.39
C VAL A 44 -3.87 2.12 -1.23
N PHE A 45 -3.20 3.25 -1.45
CA PHE A 45 -2.91 4.25 -0.42
C PHE A 45 -3.92 5.40 -0.36
N GLU A 46 -5.02 5.33 -1.09
CA GLU A 46 -6.08 6.34 -1.12
C GLU A 46 -6.76 6.39 0.25
N GLN A 47 -6.31 7.27 1.14
CA GLN A 47 -6.98 7.47 2.41
C GLN A 47 -8.21 8.33 2.14
N ARG A 48 -9.37 7.68 2.00
CA ARG A 48 -10.64 8.39 1.92
C ARG A 48 -10.75 9.21 3.21
N PRO A 49 -10.83 10.56 3.13
CA PRO A 49 -10.96 11.37 4.33
C PRO A 49 -12.26 10.97 5.04
N GLN A 50 -12.16 10.64 6.32
CA GLN A 50 -13.32 10.56 7.21
C GLN A 50 -13.67 11.95 7.73
#